data_AF-A0A094QD26-F1
#
_entry.id   AF-A0A094QD26-F1
#
_cell.length_a   1.000
_cell.length_b   1.000
_cell.length_c   1.000
_cell.angle_alpha   90.00
_cell.angle_beta   90.00
_cell.angle_gamma   90.00
#
_symmetry.space_group_name_H-M   'P 1'
#
loop_
_entity.id
_entity.type
_entity.pdbx_description
1 polymer ?
#
loop_
_entity_poly.entity_id
_entity_poly.type
_entity_poly.pdbx_seq_one_letter_code
_entity_poly.pdbx_strand_id
1 'polypeptide(L)'
;MVWRRSRVGIHLAGTLRAMTTTPTSLAHLRLKEGINIYRTTTGLRCGTARSSFAITENGYVRALEILAGQIDADIASECGISPEDLSELIWNLDEHEFLETSPSVLAITSRYQSVAKHKRRDILPDAAFSQLQRRVAPELSHARLLPGVHDSGVSIINARQNVRVEIYGSDRIATLLYGILLSSGVTYTHFALGSRSDSPTITDSDLSAGFIRATDVGLGFKQRMDDLGKELSLFPIESHENAQELDGQEPERFIKIHTGQLDPLLLAQWMASGHEHIVISQFDGGQLVFGPIVEPGKTPCTRCRDITMEQVLGGVSVIADKFSLSTPPQIQQPAVFAAHYLAGLIASFLLTHIDQGESQLTGGYMAVDTLNPSESSLIALGRNPECGCHWL
;
A
#
# COMPACT_ATOMS: atom_id res chain seq x y z
N MET A 1 23.11 -29.89 24.73
CA MET A 1 22.08 -30.09 23.69
C MET A 1 22.31 -29.02 22.64
N VAL A 2 23.05 -29.40 21.60
CA VAL A 2 23.70 -28.51 20.63
C VAL A 2 22.87 -28.53 19.35
N TRP A 3 22.32 -27.38 18.95
CA TRP A 3 21.61 -27.25 17.68
C TRP A 3 22.61 -27.17 16.52
N ARG A 4 22.72 -28.26 15.76
CA ARG A 4 23.45 -28.34 14.48
C ARG A 4 22.64 -27.60 13.41
N ARG A 5 23.22 -26.55 12.82
CA ARG A 5 22.78 -26.01 11.52
C ARG A 5 23.33 -26.89 10.40
N SER A 6 22.45 -27.46 9.59
CA SER A 6 22.77 -28.13 8.34
C SER A 6 23.25 -27.11 7.30
N ARG A 7 24.46 -27.31 6.79
CA ARG A 7 24.97 -26.65 5.58
C ARG A 7 24.48 -27.45 4.38
N VAL A 8 23.68 -26.83 3.51
CA VAL A 8 23.53 -27.28 2.13
C VAL A 8 24.30 -26.27 1.28
N GLY A 9 25.43 -26.72 0.73
CA GLY A 9 26.27 -25.93 -0.16
C GLY A 9 25.69 -25.95 -1.57
N ILE A 10 25.53 -24.77 -2.14
CA ILE A 10 25.42 -24.59 -3.59
C ILE A 10 26.65 -23.79 -4.00
N HIS A 11 27.56 -24.46 -4.69
CA HIS A 11 28.70 -23.83 -5.34
C HIS A 11 28.21 -23.05 -6.57
N LEU A 12 28.34 -21.73 -6.54
CA LEU A 12 28.37 -20.90 -7.74
C LEU A 12 29.65 -20.06 -7.67
N ALA A 13 30.63 -20.48 -8.47
CA ALA A 13 31.84 -19.71 -8.73
C ALA A 13 31.45 -18.49 -9.58
N GLY A 14 31.26 -17.35 -8.92
CA GLY A 14 31.05 -16.04 -9.55
C GLY A 14 32.24 -15.14 -9.25
N THR A 15 32.97 -14.80 -10.30
CA THR A 15 34.16 -13.96 -10.33
C THR A 15 33.97 -12.65 -9.55
N LEU A 16 34.83 -12.38 -8.57
CA LEU A 16 34.96 -11.09 -7.89
C LEU A 16 35.24 -9.98 -8.93
N ARG A 17 34.20 -9.23 -9.31
CA ARG A 17 34.35 -7.93 -9.93
C ARG A 17 34.42 -6.90 -8.80
N ALA A 18 35.61 -6.37 -8.58
CA ALA A 18 35.79 -5.15 -7.81
C ALA A 18 34.97 -4.03 -8.49
N MET A 19 33.84 -3.65 -7.90
CA MET A 19 33.14 -2.42 -8.25
C MET A 19 33.84 -1.28 -7.54
N THR A 20 34.88 -0.74 -8.18
CA THR A 20 35.32 0.63 -7.93
C THR A 20 34.34 1.57 -8.60
N THR A 21 33.18 1.79 -7.99
CA THR A 21 32.31 2.93 -8.30
C THR A 21 32.64 4.00 -7.28
N THR A 22 33.48 4.96 -7.69
CA THR A 22 33.59 6.26 -7.02
C THR A 22 32.18 6.82 -6.79
N PRO A 23 31.80 7.19 -5.56
CA PRO A 23 30.46 7.68 -5.28
C PRO A 23 30.21 8.94 -6.10
N THR A 24 29.21 8.87 -6.96
CA THR A 24 28.54 10.01 -7.59
C THR A 24 28.25 11.05 -6.52
N SER A 25 28.97 12.18 -6.58
CA SER A 25 28.64 13.48 -5.96
C SER A 25 27.90 13.40 -4.60
N LEU A 26 28.63 13.61 -3.49
CA LEU A 26 28.13 13.84 -2.12
C LEU A 26 27.06 14.95 -1.97
N ALA A 27 26.68 15.65 -3.03
CA ALA A 27 25.81 16.84 -3.00
C ALA A 27 24.38 16.59 -2.46
N HIS A 28 23.95 15.33 -2.27
CA HIS A 28 22.64 15.03 -1.69
C HIS A 28 22.63 13.77 -0.82
N LEU A 29 23.59 13.64 0.10
CA LEU A 29 23.62 12.55 1.07
C LEU A 29 22.97 13.00 2.38
N ARG A 30 21.81 12.45 2.73
CA ARG A 30 21.10 12.79 3.99
C ARG A 30 20.62 11.54 4.71
N LEU A 31 20.62 11.55 6.03
CA LEU A 31 19.98 10.51 6.82
C LEU A 31 18.46 10.61 6.67
N LYS A 32 17.80 9.50 6.34
CA LYS A 32 16.34 9.43 6.31
C LYS A 32 15.78 9.77 7.69
N GLU A 33 14.72 10.55 7.70
CA GLU A 33 13.98 10.86 8.92
C GLU A 33 13.30 9.60 9.50
N GLY A 34 13.28 9.49 10.83
CA GLY A 34 12.72 8.33 11.54
C GLY A 34 13.74 7.23 11.87
N ILE A 35 14.99 7.38 11.41
CA ILE A 35 16.13 6.60 11.88
C ILE A 35 16.55 7.11 13.27
N ASN A 36 16.63 6.20 14.24
CA ASN A 36 16.87 6.54 15.64
C ASN A 36 18.14 5.89 16.16
N ILE A 37 18.66 6.44 17.26
CA ILE A 37 19.73 5.84 18.05
C ILE A 37 19.10 5.23 19.31
N TYR A 38 19.35 3.94 19.53
CA TYR A 38 18.88 3.21 20.70
C TYR A 38 20.06 2.86 21.60
N ARG A 39 19.89 3.08 22.91
CA ARG A 39 20.81 2.53 23.91
C ARG A 39 20.33 1.14 24.31
N THR A 40 21.19 0.15 24.13
CA THR A 40 20.96 -1.25 24.52
C THR A 40 21.93 -1.66 25.62
N THR A 41 21.71 -2.83 26.24
CA THR A 41 22.64 -3.39 27.23
C THR A 41 24.02 -3.70 26.64
N THR A 42 24.12 -3.87 25.33
CA THR A 42 25.35 -4.19 24.59
C THR A 42 26.01 -2.98 23.94
N GLY A 43 25.45 -1.77 24.07
CA GLY A 43 25.96 -0.55 23.46
C GLY A 43 24.92 0.24 22.66
N LEU A 44 25.37 1.18 21.83
CA LEU A 44 24.52 1.99 20.96
C LEU A 44 24.19 1.27 19.64
N ARG A 45 22.98 1.47 19.14
CA ARG A 45 22.55 0.99 17.82
C ARG A 45 21.88 2.10 17.04
N CYS A 46 22.08 2.12 15.73
CA CYS A 46 21.39 3.01 14.79
C CYS A 46 20.40 2.22 13.93
N GLY A 47 19.17 2.70 13.79
CA GLY A 47 18.21 2.13 12.85
C GLY A 47 16.75 2.30 13.25
N THR A 48 15.97 1.27 12.98
CA THR A 48 14.54 1.14 13.29
C THR A 48 14.26 -0.17 14.03
N ALA A 49 13.00 -0.43 14.38
CA ALA A 49 12.59 -1.73 14.92
C ALA A 49 12.76 -2.88 13.91
N ARG A 50 12.81 -2.60 12.60
CA ARG A 50 12.94 -3.62 11.54
C ARG A 50 14.39 -4.00 11.27
N SER A 51 15.28 -3.01 11.29
CA SER A 51 16.70 -3.20 10.99
C SER A 51 17.55 -2.21 11.77
N SER A 52 18.71 -2.63 12.25
CA SER A 52 19.67 -1.77 12.93
C SER A 52 21.06 -2.37 12.92
N PHE A 53 22.08 -1.53 13.08
CA PHE A 53 23.47 -1.94 13.29
C PHE A 53 24.04 -1.29 14.55
N ALA A 54 25.11 -1.88 15.08
CA ALA A 54 25.81 -1.33 16.24
C ALA A 54 26.67 -0.13 15.81
N ILE A 55 26.72 0.91 16.65
CA ILE A 55 27.58 2.07 16.41
C ILE A 55 28.52 2.27 17.60
N THR A 56 29.72 2.76 17.31
CA THR A 56 30.70 3.12 18.35
C THR A 56 30.38 4.49 18.95
N GLU A 57 30.72 4.73 20.22
CA GLU A 57 30.44 6.02 20.88
C GLU A 57 31.35 7.17 20.38
N ASN A 58 32.46 6.87 19.70
CA ASN A 58 33.42 7.86 19.23
C ASN A 58 32.91 8.57 17.96
N GLY A 59 32.23 9.71 18.12
CA GLY A 59 31.92 10.65 17.03
C GLY A 59 30.80 10.24 16.06
N TYR A 60 30.39 8.97 16.02
CA TYR A 60 29.30 8.50 15.14
C TYR A 60 27.96 9.19 15.40
N VAL A 61 27.64 9.46 16.67
CA VAL A 61 26.41 10.18 17.03
C VAL A 61 26.40 11.57 16.40
N ARG A 62 27.55 12.27 16.47
CA ARG A 62 27.70 13.59 15.86
C ARG A 62 27.64 13.53 14.33
N ALA A 63 28.24 12.51 13.73
CA ALA A 63 28.18 12.31 12.28
C ALA A 63 26.73 12.08 11.81
N LEU A 64 25.94 11.30 12.56
CA LEU A 64 24.52 11.09 12.28
C LEU A 64 23.69 12.37 12.45
N GLU A 65 24.00 13.22 13.44
CA GLU A 65 23.37 14.53 13.59
C GLU A 65 23.65 15.44 12.39
N ILE A 66 24.89 15.45 11.90
CA ILE A 66 25.28 16.22 10.72
C ILE A 66 24.57 15.70 9.48
N LEU A 67 24.53 14.37 9.27
CA LEU A 67 23.83 13.74 8.16
C LEU A 67 22.30 13.94 8.21
N ALA A 68 21.71 14.06 9.40
CA ALA A 68 20.30 14.38 9.56
C ALA A 68 20.03 15.87 9.26
N GLY A 69 21.00 16.73 9.58
CA GLY A 69 21.00 18.15 9.25
C GLY A 69 21.34 18.43 7.79
N GLN A 70 20.87 19.55 7.25
CA GLN A 70 21.33 20.05 5.95
C GLN A 70 22.62 20.88 6.14
N ILE A 71 23.63 20.28 6.78
CA ILE A 71 24.87 20.97 7.12
C ILE A 71 25.94 20.53 6.13
N ASP A 72 26.42 21.47 5.31
CA ASP A 72 27.57 21.28 4.45
C ASP A 72 28.84 21.37 5.30
N ALA A 73 29.33 20.23 5.77
CA ALA A 73 30.44 20.10 6.70
C ALA A 73 31.36 18.94 6.32
N ASP A 74 32.66 19.08 6.58
CA ASP A 74 33.60 17.95 6.55
C ASP A 74 33.36 17.08 7.79
N ILE A 75 32.47 16.09 7.64
CA ILE A 75 31.96 15.23 8.70
C ILE A 75 33.09 14.58 9.50
N ALA A 76 34.14 14.08 8.84
CA ALA A 76 35.24 13.38 9.51
C ALA A 76 35.98 14.32 10.47
N SER A 77 36.32 15.51 9.98
CA SER A 77 37.03 16.52 10.76
C SER A 77 36.22 17.05 11.95
N GLU A 78 34.92 17.31 11.75
CA GLU A 78 34.04 17.86 12.80
C GLU A 78 33.69 16.83 13.87
N CYS A 79 33.67 15.55 13.51
CA CYS A 79 33.29 14.47 14.42
C CYS A 79 34.49 13.84 15.14
N GLY A 80 35.72 14.19 14.74
CA GLY A 80 36.93 13.60 15.30
C GLY A 80 37.07 12.10 15.01
N ILE A 81 36.53 11.63 13.87
CA ILE A 81 36.58 10.24 13.42
C ILE A 81 37.55 10.09 12.25
N SER A 82 38.13 8.90 12.08
CA SER A 82 38.99 8.65 10.92
C SER A 82 38.14 8.59 9.63
N PRO A 83 38.72 8.91 8.45
CA PRO A 83 38.04 8.72 7.18
C PRO A 83 37.56 7.28 6.95
N GLU A 84 38.32 6.30 7.47
CA GLU A 84 37.96 4.88 7.43
C GLU A 84 36.70 4.60 8.26
N ASP A 85 36.62 5.14 9.48
CA ASP A 85 35.43 5.01 10.34
C ASP A 85 34.20 5.67 9.73
N LEU A 86 34.35 6.84 9.10
CA LEU A 86 33.25 7.50 8.39
C LEU A 86 32.78 6.67 7.19
N SER A 87 33.71 6.05 6.46
CA SER A 87 33.39 5.18 5.33
C SER A 87 32.63 3.93 5.78
N GLU A 88 33.03 3.34 6.93
CA GLU A 88 32.30 2.23 7.55
C GLU A 88 30.88 2.64 7.96
N LEU A 89 30.71 3.82 8.57
CA LEU A 89 29.39 4.34 8.93
C LEU A 89 28.50 4.51 7.69
N ILE A 90 29.01 5.16 6.64
CA ILE A 90 28.25 5.37 5.40
C ILE A 90 27.87 4.03 4.76
N TRP A 91 28.81 3.08 4.73
CA TRP A 91 28.52 1.74 4.20
C TRP A 91 27.41 1.04 4.99
N ASN A 92 27.45 1.04 6.33
CA ASN A 92 26.37 0.47 7.13
C ASN A 92 25.03 1.18 6.92
N LEU A 93 25.04 2.50 6.76
CA LEU A 93 23.82 3.27 6.47
C LEU A 93 23.26 2.95 5.08
N ASP A 94 24.11 2.74 4.09
CA ASP A 94 23.71 2.39 2.71
C ASP A 94 23.18 0.96 2.62
N GLU A 95 23.87 -0.01 3.22
CA GLU A 95 23.45 -1.43 3.29
C GLU A 95 22.08 -1.60 3.96
N HIS A 96 21.73 -0.70 4.88
CA HIS A 96 20.44 -0.67 5.55
C HIS A 96 19.43 0.29 4.90
N GLU A 97 19.78 0.91 3.78
CA GLU A 97 18.98 1.88 3.04
C GLU A 97 18.48 3.04 3.92
N PHE A 98 19.31 3.52 4.85
CA PHE A 98 18.99 4.64 5.74
C PHE A 98 19.37 6.00 5.16
N LEU A 99 19.94 6.03 3.95
CA LEU A 99 20.34 7.26 3.26
C LEU A 99 19.33 7.64 2.19
N GLU A 100 19.02 8.94 2.17
CA GLU A 100 18.47 9.63 1.02
C GLU A 100 19.65 10.07 0.14
N THR A 101 19.66 9.62 -1.09
CA THR A 101 20.71 9.91 -2.09
C THR A 101 20.17 10.64 -3.31
N SER A 102 18.84 10.76 -3.41
CA SER A 102 18.13 11.41 -4.51
C SER A 102 17.29 12.56 -3.97
N PRO A 103 17.19 13.69 -4.70
CA PRO A 103 16.44 14.86 -4.25
C PRO A 103 14.95 14.56 -4.11
N SER A 104 14.40 14.90 -2.95
CA SER A 104 12.98 14.78 -2.63
C SER A 104 12.21 16.06 -2.95
N VAL A 105 11.47 16.09 -4.06
CA VAL A 105 10.52 17.20 -4.34
C VAL A 105 9.14 16.63 -4.58
N LEU A 106 8.21 16.90 -3.65
CA LEU A 106 6.81 16.53 -3.81
C LEU A 106 6.22 17.28 -5.02
N ALA A 107 6.10 16.58 -6.14
CA ALA A 107 5.44 17.08 -7.32
C ALA A 107 3.94 16.90 -7.15
N ILE A 108 3.27 17.97 -6.73
CA ILE A 108 1.84 18.10 -6.99
C ILE A 108 1.72 18.22 -8.51
N THR A 109 0.94 17.35 -9.15
CA THR A 109 0.77 17.35 -10.60
C THR A 109 0.44 18.78 -11.08
N SER A 110 1.01 19.18 -12.23
CA SER A 110 1.00 20.56 -12.76
C SER A 110 -0.40 21.16 -13.01
N ARG A 111 -1.44 20.35 -12.85
CA ARG A 111 -2.84 20.75 -12.98
C ARG A 111 -3.33 21.70 -11.87
N TYR A 112 -2.57 21.89 -10.78
CA TYR A 112 -2.82 22.92 -9.76
C TYR A 112 -2.20 24.31 -10.08
N GLN A 113 -1.13 24.37 -10.88
CA GLN A 113 -0.45 25.65 -11.16
C GLN A 113 -1.27 26.58 -12.08
N SER A 114 -2.30 26.06 -12.76
CA SER A 114 -3.09 26.81 -13.75
C SER A 114 -4.11 27.77 -13.13
N VAL A 115 -4.62 27.50 -11.91
CA VAL A 115 -5.62 28.36 -11.25
C VAL A 115 -4.96 29.54 -10.51
N ALA A 116 -3.66 29.46 -10.23
CA ALA A 116 -2.88 30.53 -9.58
C ALA A 116 -2.37 31.63 -10.55
N LYS A 117 -2.96 31.77 -11.75
CA LYS A 117 -2.73 32.95 -12.63
C LYS A 117 -3.49 34.20 -12.18
N HIS A 118 -4.13 34.19 -11.01
CA HIS A 118 -4.69 35.39 -10.42
C HIS A 118 -3.65 36.10 -9.55
N LYS A 119 -3.17 37.25 -10.07
CA LYS A 119 -2.38 38.27 -9.39
C LYS A 119 -3.08 38.79 -8.12
N ARG A 120 -3.14 37.99 -7.06
CA ARG A 120 -3.29 38.48 -5.69
C ARG A 120 -2.05 38.07 -4.92
N ARG A 121 -1.04 38.92 -5.03
CA ARG A 121 0.01 39.05 -4.03
C ARG A 121 -0.70 39.32 -2.70
N ASP A 122 -0.53 38.42 -1.73
CA ASP A 122 -0.30 38.75 -0.31
C ASP A 122 -1.01 37.87 0.73
N ILE A 123 -1.97 36.98 0.41
CA ILE A 123 -2.60 36.14 1.46
C ILE A 123 -3.01 34.73 0.93
N LEU A 124 -2.44 33.66 1.52
CA LEU A 124 -2.88 32.23 1.53
C LEU A 124 -2.41 31.14 0.50
N PRO A 125 -1.25 31.20 -0.19
CA PRO A 125 -0.66 30.00 -0.83
C PRO A 125 -0.09 28.99 0.18
N ASP A 126 0.29 29.46 1.38
CA ASP A 126 1.05 28.68 2.35
C ASP A 126 0.19 27.72 3.18
N ALA A 127 -1.03 28.11 3.58
CA ALA A 127 -1.84 27.27 4.48
C ALA A 127 -2.30 25.94 3.85
N ALA A 128 -2.74 25.95 2.58
CA ALA A 128 -3.17 24.75 1.87
C ALA A 128 -1.98 23.84 1.55
N PHE A 129 -0.84 24.42 1.15
CA PHE A 129 0.40 23.68 0.93
C PHE A 129 0.95 23.08 2.23
N SER A 130 1.00 23.86 3.30
CA SER A 130 1.33 23.41 4.65
C SER A 130 0.39 22.31 5.15
N GLN A 131 -0.92 22.41 4.86
CA GLN A 131 -1.89 21.36 5.19
C GLN A 131 -1.59 20.07 4.42
N LEU A 132 -1.33 20.16 3.12
CA LEU A 132 -0.96 19.01 2.30
C LEU A 132 0.33 18.36 2.83
N GLN A 133 1.37 19.15 3.09
CA GLN A 133 2.63 18.64 3.67
C GLN A 133 2.38 17.88 4.97
N ARG A 134 1.55 18.42 5.87
CA ARG A 134 1.18 17.74 7.13
C ARG A 134 0.38 16.45 6.91
N ARG A 135 -0.53 16.43 5.94
CA ARG A 135 -1.32 15.23 5.60
C ARG A 135 -0.49 14.15 4.94
N VAL A 136 0.50 14.54 4.13
CA VAL A 136 1.40 13.62 3.41
C VAL A 136 2.52 13.09 4.32
N ALA A 137 2.90 13.80 5.39
CA ALA A 137 4.00 13.42 6.26
C ALA A 137 3.92 11.99 6.84
N PRO A 138 2.75 11.48 7.31
CA PRO A 138 2.63 10.08 7.75
C PRO A 138 2.87 9.07 6.61
N GLU A 139 2.39 9.38 5.40
CA GLU A 139 2.56 8.52 4.22
C GLU A 139 4.03 8.47 3.79
N LEU A 140 4.74 9.61 3.77
CA LEU A 140 6.19 9.66 3.52
C LEU A 140 6.98 8.93 4.59
N SER A 141 6.57 9.03 5.86
CA SER A 141 7.23 8.35 6.98
C SER A 141 7.19 6.83 6.81
N HIS A 142 6.14 6.28 6.19
CA HIS A 142 6.06 4.89 5.82
C HIS A 142 6.84 4.57 4.54
N ALA A 143 6.57 5.32 3.46
CA ALA A 143 7.13 5.05 2.13
C ALA A 143 8.66 5.11 2.09
N ARG A 144 9.30 5.99 2.87
CA ARG A 144 10.77 6.09 2.96
C ARG A 144 11.46 4.82 3.46
N LEU A 145 10.74 3.96 4.18
CA LEU A 145 11.25 2.70 4.75
C LEU A 145 10.94 1.50 3.85
N LEU A 146 10.35 1.72 2.67
CA LEU A 146 10.17 0.67 1.68
C LEU A 146 11.53 0.32 1.04
N PRO A 147 11.78 -0.97 0.73
CA PRO A 147 12.98 -1.41 0.02
C PRO A 147 13.24 -0.63 -1.27
N GLY A 148 14.50 -0.27 -1.53
CA GLY A 148 14.96 0.40 -2.75
C GLY A 148 14.57 1.88 -2.87
N VAL A 149 14.05 2.49 -1.81
CA VAL A 149 13.65 3.90 -1.82
C VAL A 149 14.82 4.80 -1.44
N HIS A 150 15.15 5.78 -2.28
CA HIS A 150 16.31 6.66 -2.07
C HIS A 150 15.98 8.17 -2.08
N ASP A 151 14.71 8.51 -2.26
CA ASP A 151 14.16 9.88 -2.35
C ASP A 151 13.13 10.15 -1.24
N SER A 152 13.34 9.54 -0.07
CA SER A 152 12.44 9.63 1.09
C SER A 152 10.96 9.31 0.78
N GLY A 153 10.68 8.53 -0.26
CA GLY A 153 9.34 8.02 -0.62
C GLY A 153 8.51 8.98 -1.48
N VAL A 154 9.10 10.09 -1.95
CA VAL A 154 8.38 11.12 -2.70
C VAL A 154 7.86 10.60 -4.05
N SER A 155 8.69 9.90 -4.81
CA SER A 155 8.30 9.29 -6.09
C SER A 155 7.12 8.33 -5.93
N ILE A 156 7.14 7.49 -4.90
CA ILE A 156 6.07 6.55 -4.57
C ILE A 156 4.76 7.29 -4.32
N ILE A 157 4.78 8.27 -3.41
CA ILE A 157 3.58 9.03 -3.05
C ILE A 157 3.03 9.83 -4.24
N ASN A 158 3.91 10.34 -5.12
CA ASN A 158 3.47 10.97 -6.37
C ASN A 158 2.87 9.95 -7.35
N ALA A 159 3.45 8.77 -7.49
CA ALA A 159 2.99 7.72 -8.40
C ALA A 159 1.59 7.20 -8.05
N ARG A 160 1.21 7.18 -6.76
CA ARG A 160 -0.16 6.80 -6.33
C ARG A 160 -1.25 7.63 -7.02
N GLN A 161 -0.97 8.89 -7.37
CA GLN A 161 -1.92 9.77 -8.06
C GLN A 161 -2.28 9.27 -9.47
N ASN A 162 -1.44 8.43 -10.09
CA ASN A 162 -1.65 7.91 -11.45
C ASN A 162 -2.32 6.53 -11.47
N VAL A 163 -2.61 5.96 -10.31
CA VAL A 163 -3.31 4.68 -10.20
C VAL A 163 -4.81 4.90 -10.10
N ARG A 164 -5.54 4.21 -10.96
CA ARG A 164 -7.00 4.15 -10.91
C ARG A 164 -7.46 2.90 -10.18
N VAL A 165 -8.45 3.06 -9.30
CA VAL A 165 -9.08 1.96 -8.57
C VAL A 165 -10.59 2.03 -8.76
N GLU A 166 -11.19 0.91 -9.16
CA GLU A 166 -12.64 0.77 -9.25
C GLU A 166 -13.15 -0.29 -8.27
N ILE A 167 -14.05 0.10 -7.38
CA ILE A 167 -14.58 -0.75 -6.31
C ILE A 167 -15.99 -1.25 -6.66
N TYR A 168 -16.12 -2.57 -6.72
CA TYR A 168 -17.37 -3.31 -6.87
C TYR A 168 -17.76 -3.87 -5.51
N GLY A 169 -18.98 -3.59 -5.08
CA GLY A 169 -19.48 -4.00 -3.77
C GLY A 169 -20.07 -2.84 -3.00
N SER A 170 -20.67 -3.17 -1.86
CA SER A 170 -21.49 -2.24 -1.08
C SER A 170 -21.45 -2.48 0.42
N ASP A 171 -20.54 -3.32 0.88
CA ASP A 171 -20.38 -3.60 2.30
C ASP A 171 -19.50 -2.54 2.98
N ARG A 172 -19.38 -2.68 4.30
CA ARG A 172 -18.54 -1.78 5.11
C ARG A 172 -17.07 -1.83 4.68
N ILE A 173 -16.59 -2.99 4.23
CA ILE A 173 -15.22 -3.17 3.77
C ILE A 173 -14.98 -2.33 2.51
N ALA A 174 -15.87 -2.40 1.50
CA ALA A 174 -15.75 -1.59 0.30
C ALA A 174 -15.74 -0.08 0.60
N THR A 175 -16.63 0.38 1.50
CA THR A 175 -16.72 1.79 1.91
C THR A 175 -15.48 2.26 2.65
N LEU A 176 -14.93 1.43 3.54
CA LEU A 176 -13.69 1.74 4.27
C LEU A 176 -12.47 1.73 3.33
N LEU A 177 -12.38 0.76 2.43
CA LEU A 177 -11.32 0.70 1.41
C LEU A 177 -11.32 1.96 0.54
N TYR A 178 -12.49 2.40 0.09
CA TYR A 178 -12.64 3.65 -0.66
C TYR A 178 -11.98 4.83 0.08
N GLY A 179 -12.33 5.03 1.36
CA GLY A 179 -11.79 6.13 2.16
C GLY A 179 -10.30 5.98 2.47
N ILE A 180 -9.81 4.77 2.77
CA ILE A 180 -8.39 4.52 3.05
C ILE A 180 -7.53 4.82 1.81
N LEU A 181 -7.90 4.29 0.64
CA LEU A 181 -7.13 4.46 -0.59
C LEU A 181 -7.04 5.94 -1.01
N LEU A 182 -8.15 6.68 -0.93
CA LEU A 182 -8.15 8.12 -1.18
C LEU A 182 -7.28 8.88 -0.17
N SER A 183 -7.41 8.56 1.12
CA SER A 183 -6.64 9.19 2.20
C SER A 183 -5.15 8.89 2.11
N SER A 184 -4.76 7.80 1.45
CA SER A 184 -3.37 7.41 1.18
C SER A 184 -2.87 7.88 -0.20
N GLY A 185 -3.66 8.66 -0.95
CA GLY A 185 -3.20 9.32 -2.18
C GLY A 185 -3.48 8.58 -3.49
N VAL A 186 -4.31 7.53 -3.46
CA VAL A 186 -4.83 6.89 -4.67
C VAL A 186 -6.04 7.68 -5.18
N THR A 187 -5.75 8.83 -5.79
CA THR A 187 -6.72 9.89 -6.10
C THR A 187 -7.91 9.42 -6.96
N TYR A 188 -7.67 8.52 -7.91
CA TYR A 188 -8.71 8.03 -8.83
C TYR A 188 -9.36 6.74 -8.34
N THR A 189 -9.84 6.75 -7.10
CA THR A 189 -10.63 5.65 -6.53
C THR A 189 -12.11 5.98 -6.64
N HIS A 190 -12.92 5.10 -7.25
CA HIS A 190 -14.36 5.29 -7.40
C HIS A 190 -15.14 3.98 -7.27
N PHE A 191 -16.43 4.07 -6.97
CA PHE A 191 -17.33 2.90 -7.03
C PHE A 191 -17.78 2.61 -8.46
N ALA A 192 -17.83 1.34 -8.84
CA ALA A 192 -18.32 0.93 -10.15
C ALA A 192 -19.78 1.36 -10.41
N LEU A 193 -20.13 1.56 -11.68
CA LEU A 193 -21.49 1.95 -12.08
C LEU A 193 -22.56 0.92 -11.68
N GLY A 194 -22.22 -0.36 -11.59
CA GLY A 194 -23.14 -1.41 -11.12
C GLY A 194 -23.30 -1.49 -9.60
N SER A 195 -22.40 -0.88 -8.82
CA SER A 195 -22.42 -0.99 -7.36
C SER A 195 -23.72 -0.42 -6.79
N ARG A 196 -24.40 -1.20 -5.96
CA ARG A 196 -25.68 -0.84 -5.30
C ARG A 196 -26.83 -0.48 -6.25
N SER A 197 -26.90 -1.07 -7.45
CA SER A 197 -28.06 -0.88 -8.35
C SER A 197 -29.39 -1.16 -7.64
N ASP A 198 -29.42 -2.20 -6.81
CA ASP A 198 -30.64 -2.69 -6.17
C ASP A 198 -30.94 -2.00 -4.82
N SER A 199 -29.99 -1.23 -4.30
CA SER A 199 -30.12 -0.46 -3.04
C SER A 199 -29.35 0.86 -3.14
N PRO A 200 -29.82 1.81 -3.96
CA PRO A 200 -29.04 3.00 -4.34
C PRO A 200 -28.89 4.03 -3.21
N THR A 201 -29.68 3.95 -2.16
CA THR A 201 -29.66 4.87 -1.02
C THR A 201 -28.83 4.34 0.14
N ILE A 202 -28.32 5.26 0.97
CA ILE A 202 -27.70 4.96 2.25
C ILE A 202 -28.76 4.49 3.25
N THR A 203 -28.45 3.44 3.98
CA THR A 203 -29.32 2.81 4.99
C THR A 203 -28.66 2.82 6.37
N ASP A 204 -29.41 2.45 7.41
CA ASP A 204 -28.87 2.35 8.78
C ASP A 204 -27.71 1.35 8.91
N SER A 205 -27.64 0.36 8.02
CA SER A 205 -26.55 -0.63 8.04
C SER A 205 -25.20 -0.03 7.64
N ASP A 206 -25.23 0.98 6.77
CA ASP A 206 -24.05 1.68 6.27
C ASP A 206 -23.41 2.58 7.32
N LEU A 207 -24.16 2.89 8.38
CA LEU A 207 -23.62 3.60 9.54
C LEU A 207 -22.46 2.80 10.13
N SER A 208 -21.45 3.53 10.62
CA SER A 208 -20.22 2.97 11.19
C SER A 208 -19.26 2.36 10.15
N ALA A 209 -19.50 2.52 8.85
CA ALA A 209 -18.50 2.26 7.80
C ALA A 209 -17.43 3.39 7.69
N GLY A 210 -17.11 4.04 8.82
CA GLY A 210 -16.15 5.14 8.89
C GLY A 210 -16.79 6.53 8.71
N PHE A 211 -17.04 6.93 7.46
CA PHE A 211 -17.30 8.34 7.11
C PHE A 211 -18.76 8.69 6.85
N ILE A 212 -19.66 7.69 6.80
CA ILE A 212 -21.10 7.87 6.64
C ILE A 212 -21.74 8.26 7.98
N ARG A 213 -22.48 9.36 7.98
CA ARG A 213 -23.15 9.90 9.17
C ARG A 213 -24.63 9.54 9.20
N ALA A 214 -25.25 9.65 10.38
CA ALA A 214 -26.70 9.47 10.52
C ALA A 214 -27.52 10.45 9.64
N THR A 215 -26.99 11.64 9.38
CA THR A 215 -27.61 12.63 8.48
C THR A 215 -27.58 12.23 7.01
N ASP A 216 -26.78 11.22 6.65
CA ASP A 216 -26.62 10.79 5.27
C ASP A 216 -27.63 9.68 4.89
N VAL A 217 -28.34 9.12 5.87
CA VAL A 217 -29.35 8.07 5.65
C VAL A 217 -30.46 8.58 4.72
N GLY A 218 -30.78 7.79 3.70
CA GLY A 218 -31.75 8.14 2.66
C GLY A 218 -31.16 8.92 1.48
N LEU A 219 -29.93 9.45 1.59
CA LEU A 219 -29.24 10.06 0.45
C LEU A 219 -28.73 9.00 -0.54
N GLY A 220 -28.48 9.40 -1.79
CA GLY A 220 -27.88 8.54 -2.80
C GLY A 220 -26.45 8.14 -2.39
N PHE A 221 -26.18 6.83 -2.30
CA PHE A 221 -24.88 6.32 -1.84
C PHE A 221 -23.73 6.83 -2.70
N LYS A 222 -23.82 6.68 -4.03
CA LYS A 222 -22.75 7.09 -4.95
C LYS A 222 -22.46 8.57 -4.87
N GLN A 223 -23.50 9.40 -4.93
CA GLN A 223 -23.36 10.85 -4.81
C GLN A 223 -22.66 11.22 -3.49
N ARG A 224 -23.05 10.60 -2.38
CA ARG A 224 -22.41 10.86 -1.08
C ARG A 224 -20.96 10.36 -1.05
N MET A 225 -20.65 9.22 -1.67
CA MET A 225 -19.27 8.73 -1.77
C MET A 225 -18.41 9.69 -2.59
N ASP A 226 -18.91 10.22 -3.70
CA ASP A 226 -18.19 11.20 -4.52
C ASP A 226 -17.92 12.50 -3.75
N ASP A 227 -18.90 12.98 -2.97
CA ASP A 227 -18.71 14.14 -2.09
C ASP A 227 -17.69 13.87 -0.99
N LEU A 228 -17.78 12.72 -0.32
CA LEU A 228 -16.77 12.28 0.65
C LEU A 228 -15.40 12.10 0.00
N GLY A 229 -15.34 11.72 -1.27
CA GLY A 229 -14.07 11.55 -1.98
C GLY A 229 -13.27 12.85 -2.02
N LYS A 230 -13.94 13.97 -2.27
CA LYS A 230 -13.35 15.31 -2.25
C LYS A 230 -12.86 15.72 -0.85
N GLU A 231 -13.55 15.27 0.20
CA GLU A 231 -13.19 15.53 1.60
C GLU A 231 -12.00 14.67 2.07
N LEU A 232 -11.96 13.40 1.67
CA LEU A 232 -11.02 12.40 2.18
C LEU A 232 -9.69 12.38 1.40
N SER A 233 -9.72 12.68 0.11
CA SER A 233 -8.54 12.52 -0.75
C SER A 233 -7.32 13.28 -0.24
N LEU A 234 -6.17 12.61 -0.21
CA LEU A 234 -4.88 13.19 0.19
C LEU A 234 -4.49 14.32 -0.75
N PHE A 235 -4.62 14.06 -2.05
CA PHE A 235 -4.42 15.01 -3.12
C PHE A 235 -5.76 15.59 -3.57
N PRO A 236 -5.83 16.86 -3.96
CA PRO A 236 -7.04 17.43 -4.54
C PRO A 236 -7.52 16.61 -5.74
N ILE A 237 -8.78 16.17 -5.71
CA ILE A 237 -9.43 15.58 -6.88
C ILE A 237 -9.85 16.74 -7.78
N GLU A 238 -9.42 16.75 -9.02
CA GLU A 238 -9.92 17.71 -9.99
C GLU A 238 -11.42 17.57 -10.17
N SER A 239 -12.12 18.69 -10.26
CA SER A 239 -13.51 18.74 -10.68
C SER A 239 -13.61 18.46 -12.20
N HIS A 240 -13.11 17.32 -12.65
CA HIS A 240 -13.60 16.73 -13.89
C HIS A 240 -14.90 16.04 -13.53
N GLU A 241 -16.01 16.55 -14.04
CA GLU A 241 -17.37 16.11 -13.68
C GLU A 241 -17.61 14.62 -13.94
N ASN A 242 -16.69 13.94 -14.67
CA ASN A 242 -16.66 12.50 -14.82
C ASN A 242 -15.21 12.00 -14.78
N ALA A 243 -14.90 11.01 -13.93
CA ALA A 243 -13.64 10.25 -13.96
C ALA A 243 -13.42 9.45 -15.27
N GLN A 244 -14.33 9.58 -16.24
CA GLN A 244 -14.26 9.05 -17.60
C GLN A 244 -13.72 10.08 -18.61
N GLU A 245 -13.70 11.37 -18.28
CA GLU A 245 -13.28 12.48 -19.15
C GLU A 245 -12.00 13.14 -18.61
N LEU A 246 -11.01 12.31 -18.27
CA LEU A 246 -9.64 12.78 -18.14
C LEU A 246 -9.13 13.08 -19.55
N ASP A 247 -8.66 14.31 -19.79
CA ASP A 247 -8.04 14.71 -21.07
C ASP A 247 -6.85 13.77 -21.41
N GLY A 248 -7.13 12.74 -22.20
CA GLY A 248 -6.22 12.11 -23.15
C GLY A 248 -5.05 11.24 -22.64
N GLN A 249 -4.86 11.03 -21.35
CA GLN A 249 -3.86 10.06 -20.85
C GLN A 249 -4.55 8.94 -20.07
N GLU A 250 -4.46 7.71 -20.59
CA GLU A 250 -4.89 6.52 -19.86
C GLU A 250 -4.10 6.40 -18.55
N PRO A 251 -4.74 5.99 -17.44
CA PRO A 251 -4.03 5.76 -16.20
C PRO A 251 -2.93 4.71 -16.43
N GLU A 252 -1.77 4.91 -15.81
CA GLU A 252 -0.64 3.97 -15.95
C GLU A 252 -1.03 2.57 -15.47
N ARG A 253 -1.91 2.50 -14.47
CA ARG A 253 -2.45 1.25 -13.91
C ARG A 253 -3.91 1.39 -13.52
N PHE A 254 -4.68 0.33 -13.72
CA PHE A 254 -6.09 0.27 -13.37
C PHE A 254 -6.42 -1.04 -12.63
N ILE A 255 -6.78 -0.93 -11.35
CA ILE A 255 -7.04 -2.07 -10.46
C ILE A 255 -8.54 -2.13 -10.14
N LYS A 256 -9.15 -3.30 -10.32
CA LYS A 256 -10.54 -3.55 -9.91
C LYS A 256 -10.58 -4.31 -8.60
N ILE A 257 -11.38 -3.85 -7.64
CA ILE A 257 -11.57 -4.49 -6.34
C ILE A 257 -13.01 -4.96 -6.26
N HIS A 258 -13.23 -6.25 -6.00
CA HIS A 258 -14.57 -6.78 -5.76
C HIS A 258 -14.73 -7.22 -4.30
N THR A 259 -15.80 -6.80 -3.63
CA THR A 259 -16.18 -7.28 -2.30
C THR A 259 -17.52 -8.02 -2.33
N GLY A 260 -17.63 -9.12 -1.60
CA GLY A 260 -18.86 -9.88 -1.50
C GLY A 260 -19.05 -10.92 -2.61
N GLN A 261 -20.31 -11.21 -2.94
CA GLN A 261 -20.67 -12.21 -3.94
C GLN A 261 -20.33 -11.72 -5.34
N LEU A 262 -19.42 -12.42 -6.01
CA LEU A 262 -18.92 -12.09 -7.34
C LEU A 262 -19.73 -12.78 -8.42
N ASP A 263 -20.17 -12.02 -9.43
CA ASP A 263 -20.72 -12.58 -10.66
C ASP A 263 -19.61 -13.28 -11.47
N PRO A 264 -19.69 -14.59 -11.72
CA PRO A 264 -18.69 -15.32 -12.52
C PRO A 264 -18.52 -14.77 -13.94
N LEU A 265 -19.57 -14.19 -14.54
CA LEU A 265 -19.49 -13.60 -15.88
C LEU A 265 -18.64 -12.33 -15.86
N LEU A 266 -18.81 -11.48 -14.85
CA LEU A 266 -18.01 -10.28 -14.64
C LEU A 266 -16.53 -10.65 -14.44
N LEU A 267 -16.24 -11.67 -13.62
CA LEU A 267 -14.88 -12.17 -13.44
C LEU A 267 -14.28 -12.70 -14.74
N ALA A 268 -15.03 -13.49 -15.50
CA ALA A 268 -14.58 -14.01 -16.79
C ALA A 268 -14.28 -12.88 -17.78
N GLN A 269 -15.09 -11.82 -17.78
CA GLN A 269 -14.84 -10.61 -18.57
C GLN A 269 -13.53 -9.93 -18.16
N TRP A 270 -13.26 -9.77 -16.86
CA TRP A 270 -12.01 -9.15 -16.40
C TRP A 270 -10.78 -9.97 -16.78
N MET A 271 -10.87 -11.30 -16.64
CA MET A 271 -9.82 -12.21 -17.08
C MET A 271 -9.57 -12.10 -18.59
N ALA A 272 -10.62 -12.08 -19.40
CA ALA A 272 -10.52 -12.00 -20.87
C ALA A 272 -9.99 -10.64 -21.35
N SER A 273 -10.34 -9.55 -20.67
CA SER A 273 -9.88 -8.19 -21.00
C SER A 273 -8.52 -7.84 -20.40
N GLY A 274 -7.88 -8.74 -19.65
CA GLY A 274 -6.58 -8.49 -19.04
C GLY A 274 -6.62 -7.47 -17.90
N HIS A 275 -7.79 -7.25 -17.29
CA HIS A 275 -7.92 -6.27 -16.20
C HIS A 275 -7.28 -6.80 -14.92
N GLU A 276 -6.43 -5.99 -14.31
CA GLU A 276 -5.86 -6.26 -13.00
C GLU A 276 -6.97 -6.19 -11.93
N HIS A 277 -7.07 -7.21 -11.07
CA HIS A 277 -8.14 -7.26 -10.08
C HIS A 277 -7.82 -8.06 -8.82
N ILE A 278 -8.58 -7.80 -7.77
CA ILE A 278 -8.60 -8.59 -6.53
C ILE A 278 -10.05 -8.89 -6.16
N VAL A 279 -10.29 -10.09 -5.65
CA VAL A 279 -11.59 -10.51 -5.12
C VAL A 279 -11.48 -10.75 -3.63
N ILE A 280 -12.38 -10.12 -2.90
CA ILE A 280 -12.61 -10.26 -1.46
C ILE A 280 -13.93 -11.00 -1.30
N SER A 281 -13.90 -12.17 -0.67
CA SER A 281 -15.07 -13.00 -0.49
C SER A 281 -16.15 -12.30 0.34
N GLN A 282 -17.36 -12.82 0.31
CA GLN A 282 -18.36 -12.45 1.30
C GLN A 282 -17.90 -12.86 2.70
N PHE A 283 -18.07 -11.96 3.67
CA PHE A 283 -17.78 -12.24 5.07
C PHE A 283 -18.79 -13.26 5.61
N ASP A 284 -18.30 -14.37 6.18
CA ASP A 284 -19.16 -15.45 6.63
C ASP A 284 -18.55 -16.19 7.82
N GLY A 285 -19.35 -16.46 8.85
CA GLY A 285 -18.90 -17.20 10.04
C GLY A 285 -17.71 -16.58 10.79
N GLY A 286 -17.42 -15.29 10.59
CA GLY A 286 -16.20 -14.66 11.12
C GLY A 286 -14.99 -14.75 10.20
N GLN A 287 -15.10 -15.44 9.06
CA GLN A 287 -14.02 -15.66 8.11
C GLN A 287 -14.14 -14.76 6.87
N LEU A 288 -12.98 -14.37 6.35
CA LEU A 288 -12.83 -13.64 5.09
C LEU A 288 -11.63 -14.18 4.32
N VAL A 289 -11.78 -14.36 3.02
CA VAL A 289 -10.68 -14.71 2.12
C VAL A 289 -10.52 -13.61 1.08
N PHE A 290 -9.30 -13.12 0.88
CA PHE A 290 -9.01 -12.15 -0.17
C PHE A 290 -7.69 -12.42 -0.87
N GLY A 291 -7.57 -11.91 -2.09
CA GLY A 291 -6.46 -12.25 -2.98
C GLY A 291 -6.70 -13.54 -3.76
N PRO A 292 -5.81 -13.90 -4.68
CA PRO A 292 -4.61 -13.13 -5.07
C PRO A 292 -4.94 -11.81 -5.79
N ILE A 293 -3.93 -10.95 -5.93
CA ILE A 293 -3.96 -9.86 -6.92
C ILE A 293 -3.67 -10.49 -8.28
N VAL A 294 -4.65 -10.43 -9.16
CA VAL A 294 -4.68 -11.11 -10.44
C VAL A 294 -4.26 -10.15 -11.54
N GLU A 295 -3.12 -10.44 -12.17
CA GLU A 295 -2.74 -9.95 -13.49
C GLU A 295 -2.92 -11.12 -14.47
N PRO A 296 -4.00 -11.11 -15.30
CA PRO A 296 -4.32 -12.23 -16.17
C PRO A 296 -3.12 -12.67 -17.04
N GLY A 297 -2.84 -13.97 -17.05
CA GLY A 297 -1.70 -14.56 -17.76
C GLY A 297 -0.36 -14.51 -17.03
N LYS A 298 -0.21 -13.69 -15.98
CA LYS A 298 1.05 -13.56 -15.22
C LYS A 298 0.98 -14.19 -13.84
N THR A 299 -0.03 -13.84 -13.05
CA THR A 299 -0.15 -14.26 -11.65
C THR A 299 -1.20 -15.37 -11.49
N PRO A 300 -1.20 -16.14 -10.38
CA PRO A 300 -2.31 -17.04 -10.06
C PRO A 300 -3.65 -16.27 -10.01
N CYS A 301 -4.70 -16.87 -10.56
CA CYS A 301 -6.04 -16.30 -10.52
C CYS A 301 -6.86 -16.84 -9.33
N THR A 302 -8.05 -16.28 -9.12
CA THR A 302 -9.02 -16.74 -8.11
C THR A 302 -9.33 -18.23 -8.22
N ARG A 303 -9.50 -18.77 -9.43
CA ARG A 303 -9.68 -20.22 -9.63
C ARG A 303 -8.47 -21.07 -9.16
N CYS A 304 -7.23 -20.59 -9.30
CA CYS A 304 -6.07 -21.32 -8.76
C CYS A 304 -6.15 -21.43 -7.23
N ARG A 305 -6.56 -20.34 -6.57
CA ARG A 305 -6.82 -20.32 -5.12
C ARG A 305 -7.92 -21.33 -4.77
N ASP A 306 -9.03 -21.31 -5.49
CA ASP A 306 -10.19 -22.14 -5.16
C ASP A 306 -9.85 -23.64 -5.25
N ILE A 307 -9.14 -24.07 -6.31
CA ILE A 307 -8.63 -25.45 -6.43
C ILE A 307 -7.70 -25.80 -5.27
N THR A 308 -6.79 -24.88 -4.92
CA THR A 308 -5.83 -25.10 -3.82
C THR A 308 -6.55 -25.23 -2.48
N MET A 309 -7.57 -24.39 -2.22
CA MET A 309 -8.40 -24.46 -1.02
C MET A 309 -9.16 -25.78 -0.93
N GLU A 310 -9.76 -26.26 -2.02
CA GLU A 310 -10.45 -27.54 -2.07
C GLU A 310 -9.51 -28.71 -1.74
N GLN A 311 -8.28 -28.68 -2.29
CA GLN A 311 -7.28 -29.73 -2.05
C GLN A 311 -6.72 -29.72 -0.62
N VAL A 312 -6.55 -28.54 -0.01
CA VAL A 312 -5.90 -28.38 1.30
C VAL A 312 -6.89 -28.50 2.46
N LEU A 313 -8.08 -27.93 2.33
CA LEU A 313 -9.02 -27.76 3.45
C LEU A 313 -10.20 -28.73 3.41
N GLY A 314 -10.40 -29.47 2.31
CA GLY A 314 -11.46 -30.48 2.18
C GLY A 314 -12.88 -29.97 2.47
N GLY A 315 -13.11 -28.66 2.40
CA GLY A 315 -14.31 -27.99 2.94
C GLY A 315 -14.79 -26.81 2.09
N VAL A 316 -16.05 -26.42 2.35
CA VAL A 316 -16.87 -25.43 1.63
C VAL A 316 -16.07 -24.17 1.28
N SER A 317 -15.91 -23.91 -0.03
CA SER A 317 -15.30 -22.68 -0.51
C SER A 317 -16.14 -21.48 -0.07
N VAL A 318 -15.50 -20.43 0.46
CA VAL A 318 -16.17 -19.15 0.79
C VAL A 318 -16.75 -18.48 -0.46
N ILE A 319 -16.37 -18.95 -1.66
CA ILE A 319 -16.83 -18.53 -2.99
C ILE A 319 -17.84 -19.53 -3.60
N ALA A 320 -18.08 -20.69 -2.98
CA ALA A 320 -19.11 -21.61 -3.46
C ALA A 320 -20.50 -20.97 -3.39
N ASP A 321 -21.40 -21.40 -4.28
CA ASP A 321 -22.81 -20.99 -4.22
C ASP A 321 -23.40 -21.38 -2.86
N LYS A 322 -23.62 -20.37 -2.02
CA LYS A 322 -24.18 -20.55 -0.68
C LYS A 322 -25.69 -20.64 -0.77
N PHE A 323 -26.24 -21.79 -0.39
CA PHE A 323 -27.68 -21.93 -0.17
C PHE A 323 -28.01 -21.64 1.30
N SER A 324 -28.67 -20.52 1.56
CA SER A 324 -29.15 -20.20 2.91
C SER A 324 -30.41 -21.01 3.23
N LEU A 325 -30.37 -21.80 4.31
CA LEU A 325 -31.49 -22.63 4.77
C LEU A 325 -32.61 -21.81 5.44
N SER A 326 -32.35 -20.54 5.77
CA SER A 326 -33.28 -19.59 6.36
C SER A 326 -33.33 -18.31 5.51
N THR A 327 -34.37 -17.49 5.70
CA THR A 327 -34.41 -16.13 5.12
C THR A 327 -33.10 -15.44 5.48
N PRO A 328 -32.26 -15.05 4.50
CA PRO A 328 -30.98 -14.46 4.81
C PRO A 328 -31.22 -13.23 5.70
N PRO A 329 -30.47 -13.06 6.80
CA PRO A 329 -30.53 -11.80 7.53
C PRO A 329 -30.27 -10.69 6.50
N GLN A 330 -31.11 -9.65 6.51
CA GLN A 330 -31.23 -8.71 5.38
C GLN A 330 -29.88 -8.12 4.94
N ILE A 331 -28.85 -8.12 5.80
CA ILE A 331 -27.51 -7.63 5.50
C ILE A 331 -26.46 -8.44 6.31
N GLN A 332 -25.70 -9.34 5.67
CA GLN A 332 -24.50 -9.95 6.28
C GLN A 332 -23.32 -8.97 6.19
N GLN A 333 -23.34 -7.94 7.03
CA GLN A 333 -22.20 -7.03 7.17
C GLN A 333 -21.30 -7.47 8.32
N PRO A 334 -19.96 -7.34 8.17
CA PRO A 334 -19.05 -7.55 9.27
C PRO A 334 -19.35 -6.55 10.41
N ALA A 335 -19.10 -6.99 11.64
CA ALA A 335 -19.07 -6.10 12.80
C ALA A 335 -18.09 -4.95 12.55
N VAL A 336 -18.33 -3.79 13.17
CA VAL A 336 -17.57 -2.56 12.89
C VAL A 336 -16.06 -2.75 13.07
N PHE A 337 -15.63 -3.41 14.15
CA PHE A 337 -14.21 -3.69 14.39
C PHE A 337 -13.62 -4.58 13.29
N ALA A 338 -14.34 -5.63 12.88
CA ALA A 338 -13.91 -6.57 11.84
C ALA A 338 -13.78 -5.84 10.51
N ALA A 339 -14.75 -4.99 10.15
CA ALA A 339 -14.71 -4.20 8.93
C ALA A 339 -13.46 -3.30 8.86
N HIS A 340 -13.13 -2.59 9.95
CA HIS A 340 -11.95 -1.71 10.01
C HIS A 340 -10.65 -2.50 9.98
N TYR A 341 -10.56 -3.59 10.74
CA TYR A 341 -9.40 -4.48 10.73
C TYR A 341 -9.14 -5.06 9.34
N LEU A 342 -10.17 -5.61 8.71
CA LEU A 342 -10.09 -6.23 7.38
C LEU A 342 -9.76 -5.19 6.31
N ALA A 343 -10.44 -4.03 6.31
CA ALA A 343 -10.18 -2.97 5.33
C ALA A 343 -8.74 -2.42 5.47
N GLY A 344 -8.26 -2.19 6.69
CA GLY A 344 -6.88 -1.75 6.92
C GLY A 344 -5.85 -2.78 6.47
N LEU A 345 -6.09 -4.06 6.78
CA LEU A 345 -5.23 -5.16 6.35
C LEU A 345 -5.19 -5.28 4.82
N ILE A 346 -6.34 -5.31 4.15
CA ILE A 346 -6.45 -5.38 2.70
C ILE A 346 -5.77 -4.17 2.04
N ALA A 347 -6.05 -2.95 2.54
CA ALA A 347 -5.45 -1.73 2.03
C ALA A 347 -3.92 -1.75 2.15
N SER A 348 -3.36 -2.33 3.22
CA SER A 348 -1.91 -2.43 3.37
C SER A 348 -1.24 -3.24 2.25
N PHE A 349 -1.86 -4.36 1.83
CA PHE A 349 -1.38 -5.16 0.71
C PHE A 349 -1.56 -4.43 -0.63
N LEU A 350 -2.71 -3.77 -0.82
CA LEU A 350 -2.99 -3.00 -2.03
C LEU A 350 -2.01 -1.83 -2.21
N LEU A 351 -1.77 -1.06 -1.14
CA LEU A 351 -0.82 0.06 -1.17
C LEU A 351 0.61 -0.44 -1.44
N THR A 352 1.02 -1.55 -0.82
CA THR A 352 2.32 -2.19 -1.13
C THR A 352 2.42 -2.55 -2.62
N HIS A 353 1.37 -3.16 -3.17
CA HIS A 353 1.32 -3.54 -4.58
C HIS A 353 1.29 -2.34 -5.54
N ILE A 354 0.64 -1.25 -5.14
CA ILE A 354 0.62 0.01 -5.87
C ILE A 354 2.01 0.65 -5.86
N ASP A 355 2.65 0.69 -4.70
CA ASP A 355 3.93 1.37 -4.48
C ASP A 355 5.12 0.63 -5.11
N GLN A 356 5.12 -0.71 -5.04
CA GLN A 356 6.27 -1.54 -5.43
C GLN A 356 6.02 -2.39 -6.69
N GLY A 357 4.78 -2.43 -7.19
CA GLY A 357 4.39 -3.28 -8.31
C GLY A 357 4.15 -4.75 -7.94
N GLU A 358 4.50 -5.16 -6.73
CA GLU A 358 4.25 -6.49 -6.19
C GLU A 358 3.86 -6.45 -4.72
N SER A 359 3.15 -7.49 -4.28
CA SER A 359 2.90 -7.75 -2.86
C SER A 359 2.87 -9.25 -2.60
N GLN A 360 2.77 -9.62 -1.34
CA GLN A 360 2.54 -11.01 -0.95
C GLN A 360 1.25 -11.61 -1.55
N LEU A 361 0.29 -10.78 -1.99
CA LEU A 361 -0.93 -11.25 -2.67
C LEU A 361 -0.74 -11.45 -4.18
N THR A 362 0.34 -10.97 -4.79
CA THR A 362 0.65 -11.22 -6.22
C THR A 362 0.90 -12.72 -6.48
N GLY A 363 1.35 -13.45 -5.46
CA GLY A 363 1.58 -14.89 -5.48
C GLY A 363 0.98 -15.62 -4.27
N GLY A 364 -0.14 -15.13 -3.73
CA GLY A 364 -0.71 -15.65 -2.50
C GLY A 364 -2.10 -15.10 -2.22
N TYR A 365 -2.76 -15.67 -1.22
CA TYR A 365 -4.03 -15.17 -0.71
C TYR A 365 -4.02 -15.17 0.81
N MET A 366 -4.86 -14.34 1.42
CA MET A 366 -5.00 -14.27 2.87
C MET A 366 -6.33 -14.92 3.27
N ALA A 367 -6.28 -15.80 4.25
CA ALA A 367 -7.45 -16.29 4.98
C ALA A 367 -7.43 -15.66 6.38
N VAL A 368 -8.47 -14.92 6.73
CA VAL A 368 -8.59 -14.22 8.01
C VAL A 368 -9.74 -14.81 8.81
N ASP A 369 -9.46 -15.12 10.07
CA ASP A 369 -10.48 -15.47 11.06
C ASP A 369 -10.59 -14.33 12.08
N THR A 370 -11.72 -13.63 12.08
CA THR A 370 -11.95 -12.49 12.99
C THR A 370 -12.38 -12.90 14.39
N LEU A 371 -12.79 -14.16 14.58
CA LEU A 371 -13.07 -14.73 15.90
C LEU A 371 -11.79 -15.23 16.56
N ASN A 372 -10.82 -15.66 15.76
CA ASN A 372 -9.46 -15.96 16.20
C ASN A 372 -8.40 -15.34 15.27
N PRO A 373 -8.08 -14.03 15.42
CA PRO A 373 -7.13 -13.35 14.54
C PRO A 373 -5.75 -14.02 14.43
N SER A 374 -5.33 -14.75 15.47
CA SER A 374 -4.05 -15.46 15.48
C SER A 374 -3.97 -16.65 14.52
N GLU A 375 -5.10 -17.19 14.08
CA GLU A 375 -5.19 -18.27 13.08
C GLU A 375 -5.23 -17.75 11.65
N SER A 376 -5.26 -16.42 11.46
CA SER A 376 -5.21 -15.80 10.14
C SER A 376 -3.87 -16.10 9.47
N SER A 377 -3.90 -16.50 8.20
CA SER A 377 -2.71 -16.94 7.48
C SER A 377 -2.65 -16.42 6.06
N LEU A 378 -1.44 -16.05 5.65
CA LEU A 378 -1.09 -15.81 4.26
C LEU A 378 -0.62 -17.14 3.66
N ILE A 379 -1.27 -17.54 2.58
CA ILE A 379 -1.03 -18.82 1.92
C ILE A 379 -0.45 -18.54 0.54
N ALA A 380 0.77 -19.05 0.30
CA ALA A 380 1.43 -18.94 -0.99
C ALA A 380 0.66 -19.71 -2.06
N LEU A 381 0.61 -19.15 -3.27
CA LEU A 381 -0.20 -19.64 -4.36
C LEU A 381 0.58 -19.57 -5.68
N GLY A 382 0.65 -20.69 -6.39
CA GLY A 382 1.16 -20.76 -7.75
C GLY A 382 0.03 -20.84 -8.78
N ARG A 383 0.36 -20.61 -10.06
CA ARG A 383 -0.55 -20.95 -11.16
C ARG A 383 -0.76 -22.46 -11.19
N ASN A 384 -1.95 -22.92 -10.84
CA ASN A 384 -2.29 -24.33 -10.75
C ASN A 384 -2.42 -24.94 -12.18
N PRO A 385 -1.75 -26.06 -12.51
CA PRO A 385 -1.85 -26.70 -13.83
C PRO A 385 -3.26 -27.13 -14.26
N GLU A 386 -4.15 -27.40 -13.30
CA GLU A 386 -5.56 -27.74 -13.54
C GLU A 386 -6.44 -26.51 -13.79
N CYS A 387 -5.87 -25.31 -13.60
CA CYS A 387 -6.55 -24.06 -13.90
C CYS A 387 -6.33 -23.66 -15.37
N GLY A 388 -7.41 -23.29 -16.07
CA GLY A 388 -7.33 -22.82 -17.44
C GLY A 388 -6.42 -21.59 -17.62
N CYS A 389 -6.20 -20.79 -16.56
CA CYS A 389 -5.30 -19.65 -16.62
C CYS A 389 -3.82 -20.05 -16.74
N HIS A 390 -3.44 -21.31 -16.47
CA HIS A 390 -2.05 -21.77 -16.58
C HIS A 390 -1.55 -21.80 -18.03
N TRP A 391 -2.46 -21.88 -19.00
CA TRP A 391 -2.17 -22.03 -20.42
C TRP A 391 -2.25 -20.71 -21.21
N LEU A 392 -2.54 -19.61 -20.52
CA LEU A 392 -2.61 -18.25 -21.06
C LEU A 392 -1.27 -17.51 -20.97
#